data_AF-A0A416S1W3-F1
#
_entry.id   AF-A0A416S1W3-F1
#
_cell.length_a   1.000
_cell.length_b   1.000
_cell.length_c   1.000
_cell.angle_alpha   90.00
_cell.angle_beta   90.00
_cell.angle_gamma   90.00
#
_symmetry.space_group_name_H-M   'P 1'
#
loop_
_entity.id
_entity.type
_entity.pdbx_description
1 polymer ?
#
loop_
_entity_poly.entity_id
_entity_poly.type
_entity_poly.pdbx_seq_one_letter_code
_entity_poly.pdbx_strand_id
1 'polypeptide(L)'
;MKIDAETLKKQVILHLPYILFLLVFAKLGEAVRLAPGADASQKLLGLSEGFALAFQSMWPGAAMDWLIGLCGAAIMRLAVYLRGKDAKKYRKNVEYGSARWGNKADIAPFMDPKPENNIILTQSEGLMLNGRPKNPANARNKNVLVVGGSGSGKTRFFIKPNLMQMHSSYVVTDPKGTVLVECGKMLQRGTPKLDKDGKPMRNEKGKIIYEPYKIRVFNTINFQKSMHFNPFAYIHSEKDILKIVTTLIANTKGEGKAGDDFWVKAETLLYTALIGYIYYEAPVNEQNFATLVEMLNAMEVREDDESFKNAVDLLFDALEQKDPDHFALRQYKKYKLAAGKTAKSILISCASRLAPFDIKEVREITMYDELDLDMLGDERTALFLIMSDTDGTFAFLISLIYSILFNRLCERADDVYGGRLPIHVRCLIDEAANIGQIPNLERLMATIRSREISACLVLQAQSQLKALYKDNMDTIIGNCDASLFLGGKEETTLKSWNSLLGKETIDLYNTSVTKGNQESHGQNFQKLGKDLMSVDELAVMDGGKCLLQIRGVRPFLSRKYDITKHPNYKLLSDFNEKNAFNIEKFLSTRMPMRPGERYRNYEVTAEDLASQTL
;
A
#
# COMPACT_ATOMS: atom_id res chain seq x y z
N MET A 1 54.43 -8.88 9.79
CA MET A 1 53.33 -9.57 9.11
C MET A 1 52.63 -10.44 10.15
N LYS A 2 51.56 -9.95 10.80
CA LYS A 2 50.83 -10.73 11.81
C LYS A 2 49.94 -11.71 11.05
N ILE A 3 50.33 -12.98 11.01
CA ILE A 3 49.49 -14.03 10.45
C ILE A 3 48.33 -14.23 11.42
N ASP A 4 47.12 -13.97 10.95
CA ASP A 4 45.90 -14.10 11.73
C ASP A 4 45.64 -15.59 12.07
N ALA A 5 45.35 -15.84 13.35
CA ALA A 5 45.33 -17.19 13.90
C ALA A 5 44.15 -18.02 13.34
N GLU A 6 43.05 -17.36 12.97
CA GLU A 6 41.90 -18.03 12.35
C GLU A 6 42.21 -18.46 10.92
N THR A 7 42.88 -17.62 10.13
CA THR A 7 43.30 -17.95 8.77
C THR A 7 44.33 -19.07 8.75
N LEU A 8 45.28 -19.07 9.69
CA LEU A 8 46.25 -20.17 9.83
C LEU A 8 45.55 -21.48 10.22
N LYS A 9 44.66 -21.46 11.21
CA LYS A 9 43.89 -22.64 11.65
C LYS A 9 43.05 -23.23 10.51
N LYS A 10 42.41 -22.37 9.70
CA LYS A 10 41.60 -22.79 8.56
C LYS A 10 42.45 -23.44 7.46
N GLN A 11 43.64 -22.90 7.17
CA GLN A 11 44.58 -23.49 6.22
C GLN A 11 45.16 -24.81 6.71
N VAL A 12 45.51 -24.92 7.99
CA VAL A 12 46.01 -26.17 8.58
C VAL A 12 44.95 -27.26 8.51
N ILE A 13 43.71 -26.99 8.90
CA ILE A 13 42.61 -27.96 8.84
C ILE A 13 42.34 -28.41 7.39
N LEU A 14 42.44 -27.49 6.43
CA LEU A 14 42.22 -27.80 5.01
C LEU A 14 43.31 -28.73 4.43
N HIS A 15 44.56 -28.57 4.88
CA HIS A 15 45.70 -29.33 4.35
C HIS A 15 46.05 -30.60 5.14
N LEU A 16 45.59 -30.72 6.38
CA LEU A 16 45.85 -31.87 7.26
C LEU A 16 45.54 -33.24 6.63
N PRO A 17 44.41 -33.45 5.92
CA PRO A 17 44.12 -34.74 5.30
C PRO A 17 45.14 -35.14 4.23
N TYR A 18 45.70 -34.17 3.51
CA TYR A 18 46.69 -34.42 2.46
C TYR A 18 48.07 -34.74 3.03
N ILE A 19 48.42 -34.18 4.19
CA ILE A 19 49.62 -34.58 4.95
C ILE A 19 49.47 -36.02 5.43
N LEU A 20 48.26 -36.42 5.85
CA LEU A 20 47.95 -37.79 6.27
C LEU A 20 48.03 -38.77 5.09
N PHE A 21 47.48 -38.41 3.92
CA PHE A 21 47.66 -39.20 2.70
C PHE A 21 49.13 -39.31 2.29
N LEU A 22 49.90 -38.22 2.40
CA LEU A 22 51.34 -38.24 2.11
C LEU A 22 52.06 -39.27 2.97
N LEU A 23 51.78 -39.32 4.28
CA LEU A 23 52.37 -40.30 5.19
C LEU A 23 51.94 -41.74 4.87
N VAL A 24 50.66 -41.96 4.55
CA VAL A 24 50.16 -43.29 4.18
C VAL A 24 50.82 -43.78 2.89
N PHE A 25 50.88 -42.96 1.84
CA PHE A 25 51.50 -43.34 0.58
C PHE A 25 53.03 -43.49 0.71
N ALA A 26 53.68 -42.69 1.57
CA ALA A 26 55.09 -42.87 1.87
C ALA A 26 55.36 -44.20 2.62
N LYS A 27 54.50 -44.59 3.56
CA LYS A 27 54.58 -45.88 4.25
C LYS A 27 54.30 -47.08 3.33
N LEU A 28 53.42 -46.91 2.35
CA LEU A 28 53.23 -47.92 1.30
C LEU A 28 54.47 -48.06 0.41
N GLY A 29 55.14 -46.95 0.07
CA GLY A 29 56.43 -46.97 -0.63
C GLY A 29 57.51 -47.71 0.17
N GLU A 30 57.61 -47.42 1.47
CA GLU A 30 58.54 -48.07 2.39
C GLU A 30 58.24 -49.58 2.55
N ALA A 31 56.97 -49.97 2.63
CA ALA A 31 56.56 -51.37 2.70
C ALA A 31 56.98 -52.17 1.46
N VAL A 32 56.85 -51.59 0.26
CA VAL A 32 57.29 -52.22 -1.00
C VAL A 32 58.83 -52.27 -1.10
N ARG A 33 59.52 -51.32 -0.48
CA ARG A 33 60.99 -51.31 -0.42
C ARG A 33 61.54 -52.38 0.51
N LEU A 34 60.90 -52.59 1.67
CA LEU A 34 61.31 -53.54 2.71
C LEU A 34 60.82 -54.97 2.47
N ALA A 35 59.90 -55.19 1.52
CA ALA A 35 59.44 -56.53 1.14
C ALA A 35 60.60 -57.36 0.53
N PRO A 36 60.79 -58.62 0.97
CA PRO A 36 61.88 -59.48 0.49
C PRO A 36 61.67 -59.92 -0.97
N GLY A 37 62.77 -59.99 -1.74
CA GLY A 37 62.77 -60.39 -3.15
C GLY A 37 63.45 -59.36 -4.07
N ALA A 38 64.13 -59.84 -5.11
CA ALA A 38 64.81 -58.97 -6.09
C ALA A 38 63.87 -58.51 -7.22
N ASP A 39 62.91 -59.36 -7.60
CA ASP A 39 61.96 -59.11 -8.69
C ASP A 39 60.56 -58.72 -8.19
N ALA A 40 59.80 -58.02 -9.04
CA ALA A 40 58.50 -57.45 -8.68
C ALA A 40 57.47 -58.48 -8.20
N SER A 41 57.48 -59.71 -8.74
CA SER A 41 56.58 -60.79 -8.33
C SER A 41 56.90 -61.32 -6.92
N GLN A 42 58.19 -61.41 -6.57
CA GLN A 42 58.64 -61.85 -5.24
C GLN A 42 58.32 -60.79 -4.18
N LYS A 43 58.54 -59.51 -4.49
CA LYS A 43 58.17 -58.40 -3.59
C LYS A 43 56.66 -58.33 -3.32
N LEU A 44 55.84 -58.72 -4.28
CA LEU A 44 54.39 -58.76 -4.12
C LEU A 44 53.94 -59.90 -3.19
N LEU A 45 54.64 -61.03 -3.21
CA LEU A 45 54.41 -62.15 -2.29
C LEU A 45 54.90 -61.84 -0.86
N GLY A 46 56.01 -61.10 -0.71
CA GLY A 46 56.57 -60.66 0.57
C GLY A 46 55.98 -59.36 1.13
N LEU A 47 54.92 -58.83 0.52
CA LEU A 47 54.41 -57.48 0.81
C LEU A 47 53.78 -57.37 2.21
N SER A 48 53.22 -58.47 2.73
CA SER A 48 52.70 -58.55 4.11
C SER A 48 53.80 -58.37 5.15
N GLU A 49 54.97 -58.99 4.94
CA GLU A 49 56.14 -58.82 5.80
C GLU A 49 56.73 -57.41 5.68
N GLY A 50 56.82 -56.88 4.45
CA GLY A 50 57.24 -55.49 4.21
C GLY A 50 56.33 -54.46 4.89
N PHE A 51 55.02 -54.71 4.93
CA PHE A 51 54.05 -53.87 5.62
C PHE A 51 54.22 -53.91 7.15
N ALA A 52 54.43 -55.11 7.71
CA ALA A 52 54.68 -55.26 9.15
C ALA A 52 55.95 -54.51 9.59
N LEU A 53 57.01 -54.54 8.78
CA LEU A 53 58.27 -53.83 9.04
C LEU A 53 58.12 -52.31 8.89
N ALA A 54 57.43 -51.84 7.84
CA ALA A 54 57.25 -50.41 7.58
C ALA A 54 56.46 -49.68 8.68
N PHE A 55 55.55 -50.37 9.38
CA PHE A 55 54.74 -49.78 10.46
C PHE A 55 55.36 -49.88 11.87
N GLN A 56 56.54 -50.49 12.02
CA GLN A 56 57.27 -50.46 13.30
C GLN A 56 57.87 -49.09 13.61
N SER A 57 58.20 -48.31 12.59
CA SER A 57 58.67 -46.93 12.73
C SER A 57 57.56 -45.94 12.37
N MET A 58 57.52 -44.79 13.05
CA MET A 58 56.52 -43.75 12.74
C MET A 58 56.84 -43.01 11.43
N TRP A 59 58.11 -42.91 11.05
CA TRP A 59 58.58 -42.08 9.93
C TRP A 59 59.26 -42.90 8.83
N PRO A 60 58.99 -42.63 7.54
CA PRO A 60 59.67 -43.30 6.43
C PRO A 60 61.17 -43.03 6.36
N GLY A 61 61.97 -44.09 6.19
CA GLY A 61 63.42 -44.03 6.28
C GLY A 61 64.18 -43.53 5.04
N ALA A 62 63.61 -43.60 3.83
CA ALA A 62 64.30 -43.21 2.59
C ALA A 62 63.62 -42.07 1.83
N ALA A 63 64.43 -41.24 1.13
CA ALA A 63 63.94 -40.10 0.35
C ALA A 63 62.98 -40.49 -0.78
N MET A 64 63.15 -41.69 -1.37
CA MET A 64 62.25 -42.22 -2.40
C MET A 64 60.83 -42.51 -1.87
N ASP A 65 60.71 -42.93 -0.60
CA ASP A 65 59.43 -43.22 0.03
C ASP A 65 58.61 -41.91 0.19
N TRP A 66 59.29 -40.82 0.58
CA TRP A 66 58.69 -39.48 0.65
C TRP A 66 58.25 -38.94 -0.71
N LEU A 67 58.96 -39.28 -1.79
CA LEU A 67 58.60 -38.89 -3.15
C LEU A 67 57.31 -39.61 -3.62
N ILE A 68 57.19 -40.90 -3.31
CA ILE A 68 55.95 -41.68 -3.54
C ILE A 68 54.80 -41.08 -2.72
N GLY A 69 55.06 -40.69 -1.47
CA GLY A 69 54.10 -39.98 -0.62
C GLY A 69 53.58 -38.68 -1.23
N LEU A 70 54.49 -37.83 -1.73
CA LEU A 70 54.16 -36.56 -2.39
C LEU A 70 53.34 -36.78 -3.67
N CYS A 71 53.72 -37.74 -4.51
CA CYS A 71 52.96 -38.11 -5.71
C CYS A 71 51.56 -38.61 -5.36
N GLY A 72 51.42 -39.49 -4.38
CA GLY A 72 50.12 -40.01 -3.93
C GLY A 72 49.22 -38.91 -3.36
N ALA A 73 49.76 -38.02 -2.54
CA ALA A 73 49.03 -36.86 -2.01
C ALA A 73 48.60 -35.88 -3.12
N ALA A 74 49.44 -35.65 -4.12
CA ALA A 74 49.12 -34.80 -5.27
C ALA A 74 47.99 -35.40 -6.12
N ILE A 75 48.00 -36.71 -6.37
CA ILE A 75 46.93 -37.42 -7.08
C ILE A 75 45.60 -37.32 -6.30
N MET A 76 45.63 -37.54 -4.98
CA MET A 76 44.43 -37.39 -4.14
C MET A 76 43.90 -35.96 -4.14
N ARG A 77 44.79 -34.96 -4.08
CA ARG A 77 44.41 -33.55 -4.18
C ARG A 77 43.79 -33.21 -5.54
N LEU A 78 44.33 -33.76 -6.63
CA LEU A 78 43.78 -33.61 -7.97
C LEU A 78 42.41 -34.29 -8.09
N ALA A 79 42.25 -35.51 -7.57
CA ALA A 79 40.97 -36.23 -7.57
C ALA A 79 39.87 -35.49 -6.79
N VAL A 80 40.21 -34.92 -5.62
CA VAL A 80 39.29 -34.08 -4.83
C VAL A 80 38.98 -32.77 -5.57
N TYR A 81 39.98 -32.15 -6.21
CA TYR A 81 39.79 -30.92 -6.99
C TYR A 81 38.87 -31.15 -8.21
N LEU A 82 39.05 -32.24 -8.95
CA LEU A 82 38.21 -32.61 -10.09
C LEU A 82 36.77 -32.92 -9.62
N ARG A 83 36.60 -33.72 -8.56
CA ARG A 83 35.27 -33.94 -7.95
C ARG A 83 34.64 -32.66 -7.39
N GLY A 84 35.45 -31.72 -6.91
CA GLY A 84 35.01 -30.41 -6.42
C GLY A 84 34.53 -29.48 -7.54
N LYS A 85 35.17 -29.53 -8.72
CA LYS A 85 34.72 -28.80 -9.91
C LYS A 85 33.38 -29.33 -10.45
N ASP A 86 33.14 -30.63 -10.34
CA ASP A 86 31.89 -31.29 -10.75
C ASP A 86 30.84 -31.41 -9.62
N ALA A 87 31.08 -30.77 -8.47
CA ALA A 87 30.14 -30.78 -7.36
C ALA A 87 28.89 -29.96 -7.71
N LYS A 88 27.86 -30.64 -8.23
CA LYS A 88 26.55 -30.03 -8.50
C LYS A 88 26.03 -29.36 -7.22
N LYS A 89 25.53 -28.13 -7.35
CA LYS A 89 24.95 -27.36 -6.23
C LYS A 89 23.58 -27.93 -5.87
N TYR A 90 23.55 -28.94 -5.00
CA TYR A 90 22.30 -29.49 -4.49
C TYR A 90 21.76 -28.62 -3.35
N ARG A 91 20.53 -28.10 -3.51
CA ARG A 91 19.77 -27.49 -2.40
C ARG A 91 18.86 -28.56 -1.80
N LYS A 92 19.42 -29.38 -0.91
CA LYS A 92 18.71 -30.52 -0.31
C LYS A 92 17.40 -30.06 0.36
N ASN A 93 16.29 -30.72 0.01
CA ASN A 93 14.93 -30.54 0.53
C ASN A 93 14.21 -29.24 0.10
N VAL A 94 14.79 -28.48 -0.82
CA VAL A 94 14.17 -27.30 -1.43
C VAL A 94 14.42 -27.25 -2.94
N GLU A 95 14.58 -28.43 -3.55
CA GLU A 95 14.97 -28.58 -4.95
C GLU A 95 13.95 -27.96 -5.92
N TYR A 96 12.66 -28.04 -5.58
CA TYR A 96 11.56 -27.51 -6.40
C TYR A 96 10.97 -26.20 -5.84
N GLY A 97 11.41 -25.78 -4.67
CA GLY A 97 10.95 -24.57 -4.00
C GLY A 97 11.05 -24.65 -2.48
N SER A 98 11.11 -23.49 -1.84
CA SER A 98 11.22 -23.34 -0.38
C SER A 98 10.00 -22.67 0.24
N ALA A 99 8.89 -22.58 -0.50
CA ALA A 99 7.68 -21.98 0.00
C ALA A 99 7.15 -22.81 1.18
N ARG A 100 6.63 -22.12 2.20
CA ARG A 100 5.97 -22.68 3.37
C ARG A 100 5.05 -21.62 3.95
N TRP A 101 4.07 -22.03 4.73
CA TRP A 101 3.28 -21.09 5.54
C TRP A 101 4.14 -20.43 6.61
N GLY A 102 3.87 -19.15 6.84
CA GLY A 102 4.44 -18.36 7.90
C GLY A 102 3.96 -18.83 9.27
N ASN A 103 4.79 -18.62 10.28
CA ASN A 103 4.48 -18.92 11.67
C ASN A 103 4.61 -17.66 12.55
N LYS A 104 4.28 -17.77 13.83
CA LYS A 104 4.35 -16.63 14.77
C LYS A 104 5.73 -15.97 14.85
N ALA A 105 6.81 -16.74 14.69
CA ALA A 105 8.17 -16.19 14.73
C ALA A 105 8.49 -15.35 13.48
N ASP A 106 7.88 -15.68 12.34
CA ASP A 106 8.06 -14.91 11.10
C ASP A 106 7.43 -13.51 11.20
N ILE A 107 6.28 -13.35 11.89
CA ILE A 107 5.57 -12.06 12.01
C ILE A 107 5.97 -11.23 13.23
N ALA A 108 6.40 -11.88 14.33
CA ALA A 108 6.70 -11.20 15.60
C ALA A 108 7.62 -9.96 15.48
N PRO A 109 8.66 -9.93 14.62
CA PRO A 109 9.52 -8.75 14.49
C PRO A 109 8.82 -7.51 13.90
N PHE A 110 7.68 -7.70 13.25
CA PHE A 110 6.91 -6.66 12.55
C PHE A 110 5.71 -6.15 13.36
N MET A 111 5.43 -6.76 14.51
CA MET A 111 4.34 -6.37 15.41
C MET A 111 4.86 -5.60 16.62
N ASP A 112 4.08 -4.62 17.06
CA ASP A 112 4.28 -3.92 18.32
C ASP A 112 3.81 -4.81 19.48
N PRO A 113 4.53 -4.84 20.63
CA PRO A 113 4.08 -5.56 21.81
C PRO A 113 2.71 -5.13 22.32
N LYS A 114 2.31 -3.87 22.11
CA LYS A 114 0.98 -3.35 22.43
C LYS A 114 0.04 -3.58 21.24
N PRO A 115 -1.01 -4.42 21.37
CA PRO A 115 -1.93 -4.73 20.26
C PRO A 115 -2.62 -3.49 19.66
N GLU A 116 -2.86 -2.46 20.47
CA GLU A 116 -3.48 -1.18 20.06
C GLU A 116 -2.64 -0.37 19.06
N ASN A 117 -1.32 -0.60 19.01
CA ASN A 117 -0.40 0.09 18.10
C ASN A 117 -0.18 -0.66 16.78
N ASN A 118 -0.97 -1.72 16.53
CA ASN A 118 -0.84 -2.53 15.34
C ASN A 118 -2.00 -2.31 14.37
N ILE A 119 -1.66 -2.16 13.09
CA ILE A 119 -2.57 -2.35 11.98
C ILE A 119 -2.97 -3.82 11.95
N ILE A 120 -4.27 -4.08 12.05
CA ILE A 120 -4.82 -5.45 12.01
C ILE A 120 -4.89 -5.89 10.55
N LEU A 121 -4.25 -7.01 10.23
CA LEU A 121 -4.30 -7.62 8.90
C LEU A 121 -5.09 -8.93 8.89
N THR A 122 -4.90 -9.76 9.91
CA THR A 122 -5.64 -11.01 10.13
C THR A 122 -5.96 -11.16 11.62
N GLN A 123 -6.51 -12.31 12.04
CA GLN A 123 -6.70 -12.63 13.45
C GLN A 123 -5.40 -12.68 14.28
N SER A 124 -4.27 -13.06 13.68
CA SER A 124 -3.00 -13.29 14.37
C SER A 124 -1.85 -12.41 13.90
N GLU A 125 -1.90 -11.91 12.67
CA GLU A 125 -0.86 -11.09 12.07
C GLU A 125 -1.29 -9.62 12.00
N GLY A 126 -0.34 -8.73 12.29
CA GLY A 126 -0.49 -7.29 12.15
C GLY A 126 0.82 -6.61 11.83
N LEU A 127 0.76 -5.32 11.57
CA LEU A 127 1.94 -4.47 11.35
C LEU A 127 1.97 -3.35 12.39
N MET A 128 3.10 -3.16 13.05
CA MET A 128 3.29 -2.02 13.93
C MET A 128 3.10 -0.71 13.16
N LEU A 129 2.38 0.23 13.76
CA LEU A 129 2.15 1.55 13.18
C LEU A 129 3.45 2.34 13.08
N ASN A 130 4.34 2.18 14.08
CA ASN A 130 5.62 2.88 14.13
C ASN A 130 6.43 2.66 12.82
N GLY A 131 6.76 3.76 12.14
CA GLY A 131 7.56 3.77 10.93
C GLY A 131 9.05 3.51 11.17
N ARG A 132 9.53 3.65 12.41
CA ARG A 132 10.94 3.51 12.82
C ARG A 132 11.09 2.52 14.00
N PRO A 133 10.95 1.21 13.74
CA PRO A 133 11.31 0.19 14.73
C PRO A 133 12.77 0.29 15.15
N LYS A 134 13.09 -0.24 16.34
CA LYS A 134 14.47 -0.34 16.85
C LYS A 134 15.42 -1.03 15.85
N ASN A 135 14.91 -2.01 15.10
CA ASN A 135 15.62 -2.63 14.00
C ASN A 135 15.07 -2.10 12.65
N PRO A 136 15.82 -1.28 11.90
CA PRO A 136 15.39 -0.74 10.62
C PRO A 136 14.98 -1.80 9.58
N ALA A 137 15.53 -3.02 9.65
CA ALA A 137 15.15 -4.11 8.75
C ALA A 137 13.67 -4.50 8.86
N ASN A 138 13.05 -4.23 10.02
CA ASN A 138 11.64 -4.52 10.29
C ASN A 138 10.70 -3.40 9.81
N ALA A 139 11.25 -2.28 9.32
CA ALA A 139 10.43 -1.16 8.88
C ALA A 139 9.70 -1.51 7.58
N ARG A 140 8.38 -1.72 7.68
CA ARG A 140 7.48 -1.85 6.53
C ARG A 140 6.72 -0.55 6.28
N ASN A 141 6.38 -0.28 5.02
CA ASN A 141 5.38 0.71 4.68
C ASN A 141 4.01 0.19 5.14
N LYS A 142 3.07 1.12 5.29
CA LYS A 142 1.76 0.86 5.88
C LYS A 142 0.68 0.82 4.79
N ASN A 143 1.11 0.79 3.52
CA ASN A 143 0.23 0.65 2.39
C ASN A 143 -0.20 -0.80 2.29
N VAL A 144 -1.51 -1.02 2.16
CA VAL A 144 -2.10 -2.35 2.16
C VAL A 144 -2.98 -2.51 0.94
N LEU A 145 -2.80 -3.61 0.21
CA LEU A 145 -3.72 -4.03 -0.83
C LEU A 145 -4.65 -5.10 -0.27
N VAL A 146 -5.96 -4.87 -0.28
CA VAL A 146 -6.95 -5.86 0.12
C VAL A 146 -7.76 -6.26 -1.10
N VAL A 147 -7.76 -7.54 -1.46
CA VAL A 147 -8.53 -8.07 -2.59
C VAL A 147 -9.54 -9.08 -2.08
N GLY A 148 -10.82 -8.88 -2.39
CA GLY A 148 -11.86 -9.82 -2.04
C GLY A 148 -13.16 -9.60 -2.79
N GLY A 149 -13.72 -10.67 -3.34
CA GLY A 149 -15.00 -10.61 -4.08
C GLY A 149 -16.16 -10.03 -3.25
N SER A 150 -17.29 -9.76 -3.91
CA SER A 150 -18.51 -9.37 -3.19
C SER A 150 -18.88 -10.41 -2.13
N GLY A 151 -19.33 -9.96 -0.95
CA GLY A 151 -19.66 -10.84 0.17
C GLY A 151 -18.46 -11.40 0.95
N SER A 152 -17.22 -11.13 0.56
CA SER A 152 -16.01 -11.59 1.30
C SER A 152 -15.83 -10.95 2.68
N GLY A 153 -16.62 -9.92 3.01
CA GLY A 153 -16.62 -9.23 4.30
C GLY A 153 -15.49 -8.21 4.49
N LYS A 154 -15.02 -7.57 3.41
CA LYS A 154 -13.95 -6.54 3.42
C LYS A 154 -14.16 -5.49 4.52
N THR A 155 -15.33 -4.87 4.55
CA THR A 155 -15.67 -3.84 5.53
C THR A 155 -15.70 -4.40 6.96
N ARG A 156 -16.36 -5.55 7.17
CA ARG A 156 -16.52 -6.19 8.49
C ARG A 156 -15.21 -6.70 9.08
N PHE A 157 -14.38 -7.37 8.28
CA PHE A 157 -13.20 -8.11 8.76
C PHE A 157 -11.89 -7.35 8.63
N PHE A 158 -11.87 -6.20 7.93
CA PHE A 158 -10.67 -5.41 7.75
C PHE A 158 -10.87 -3.92 8.10
N ILE A 159 -11.85 -3.23 7.49
CA ILE A 159 -12.05 -1.77 7.70
C ILE A 159 -12.47 -1.46 9.13
N LYS A 160 -13.56 -2.08 9.62
CA LYS A 160 -14.04 -1.87 11.00
C LYS A 160 -12.96 -2.18 12.05
N PRO A 161 -12.27 -3.35 12.05
CA PRO A 161 -11.18 -3.59 13.00
C PRO A 161 -10.12 -2.50 13.01
N ASN A 162 -9.73 -2.00 11.83
CA ASN A 162 -8.71 -0.96 11.73
C ASN A 162 -9.19 0.42 12.22
N LEU A 163 -10.47 0.75 12.07
CA LEU A 163 -11.08 1.94 12.67
C LEU A 163 -11.18 1.82 14.19
N MET A 164 -11.50 0.62 14.69
CA MET A 164 -11.62 0.35 16.12
C MET A 164 -10.31 0.51 16.88
N GLN A 165 -9.16 0.45 16.20
CA GLN A 165 -7.86 0.71 16.82
C GLN A 165 -7.70 2.17 17.29
N MET A 166 -8.33 3.14 16.62
CA MET A 166 -8.29 4.56 16.99
C MET A 166 -6.88 5.13 17.28
N HIS A 167 -5.85 4.63 16.59
CA HIS A 167 -4.45 5.05 16.79
C HIS A 167 -4.00 6.12 15.78
N SER A 168 -4.81 6.40 14.76
CA SER A 168 -4.49 7.26 13.60
C SER A 168 -5.64 8.21 13.28
N SER A 169 -5.39 9.19 12.43
CA SER A 169 -6.45 9.86 11.67
C SER A 169 -6.86 8.98 10.48
N TYR A 170 -8.12 9.03 10.10
CA TYR A 170 -8.68 8.12 9.09
C TYR A 170 -9.39 8.90 7.98
N VAL A 171 -9.20 8.44 6.75
CA VAL A 171 -10.01 8.87 5.60
C VAL A 171 -10.63 7.63 5.01
N VAL A 172 -11.94 7.50 5.08
CA VAL A 172 -12.67 6.26 4.76
C VAL A 172 -13.60 6.53 3.60
N THR A 173 -13.45 5.80 2.49
CA THR A 173 -14.54 5.71 1.52
C THR A 173 -15.54 4.66 1.98
N ASP A 174 -16.82 5.02 1.94
CA ASP A 174 -17.91 4.19 2.43
C ASP A 174 -19.02 4.10 1.36
N PRO A 175 -18.92 3.14 0.42
CA PRO A 175 -19.87 2.99 -0.67
C PRO A 175 -21.33 2.75 -0.24
N LYS A 176 -21.54 2.38 1.03
CA LYS A 176 -22.87 2.05 1.57
C LYS A 176 -23.34 3.05 2.62
N GLY A 177 -22.49 4.01 3.02
CA GLY A 177 -22.76 4.92 4.14
C GLY A 177 -22.96 4.21 5.50
N THR A 178 -22.56 2.95 5.62
CA THR A 178 -22.82 2.14 6.83
C THR A 178 -21.72 2.27 7.88
N VAL A 179 -20.47 2.48 7.46
CA VAL A 179 -19.31 2.49 8.35
C VAL A 179 -19.40 3.64 9.34
N LEU A 180 -19.79 4.83 8.86
CA LEU A 180 -20.00 5.98 9.75
C LEU A 180 -21.15 5.75 10.72
N VAL A 181 -22.27 5.18 10.26
CA VAL A 181 -23.42 4.87 11.12
C VAL A 181 -23.02 3.88 12.21
N GLU A 182 -22.19 2.90 11.90
CA GLU A 182 -21.85 1.82 12.84
C GLU A 182 -20.69 2.18 13.79
N CYS A 183 -19.71 2.95 13.32
CA CYS A 183 -18.49 3.28 14.07
C CYS A 183 -18.46 4.72 14.59
N GLY A 184 -19.33 5.62 14.10
CA GLY A 184 -19.26 7.04 14.40
C GLY A 184 -19.41 7.36 15.89
N LYS A 185 -20.23 6.60 16.63
CA LYS A 185 -20.39 6.81 18.08
C LYS A 185 -19.12 6.49 18.87
N MET A 186 -18.38 5.47 18.45
CA MET A 186 -17.08 5.13 19.01
C MET A 186 -16.09 6.27 18.76
N LEU A 187 -16.06 6.85 17.56
CA LEU A 187 -15.20 7.98 17.22
C LEU A 187 -15.58 9.27 17.97
N GLN A 188 -16.89 9.54 18.16
CA GLN A 188 -17.37 10.65 18.99
C GLN A 188 -16.94 10.55 20.44
N ARG A 189 -16.81 9.32 20.97
CA ARG A 189 -16.24 9.11 22.31
C ARG A 189 -14.73 9.34 22.27
N GLY A 190 -14.07 8.82 21.24
CA GLY A 190 -12.63 8.93 21.02
C GLY A 190 -11.79 8.12 21.99
N THR A 191 -10.54 8.55 22.18
CA THR A 191 -9.53 7.79 22.94
C THR A 191 -9.24 8.42 24.30
N PRO A 192 -8.79 7.64 25.30
CA PRO A 192 -8.31 8.22 26.55
C PRO A 192 -7.18 9.22 26.30
N LYS A 193 -7.31 10.43 26.84
CA LYS A 193 -6.23 11.41 26.82
C LYS A 193 -5.08 10.89 27.68
N LEU A 194 -3.89 10.80 27.10
CA LEU A 194 -2.72 10.27 27.79
C LEU A 194 -1.86 11.41 28.36
N ASP A 195 -1.26 11.18 29.52
CA ASP A 195 -0.23 12.05 30.09
C ASP A 195 1.14 11.83 29.40
N LYS A 196 2.17 12.57 29.84
CA LYS A 196 3.54 12.44 29.31
C LYS A 196 4.16 11.04 29.51
N ASP A 197 3.64 10.27 30.46
CA ASP A 197 4.07 8.90 30.78
C ASP A 197 3.21 7.83 30.08
N GLY A 198 2.25 8.24 29.24
CA GLY A 198 1.37 7.36 28.50
C GLY A 198 0.23 6.75 29.33
N LYS A 199 -0.11 7.34 30.47
CA LYS A 199 -1.23 6.89 31.33
C LYS A 199 -2.49 7.73 31.09
N PRO A 200 -3.70 7.15 31.20
CA PRO A 200 -4.94 7.90 31.03
C PRO A 200 -5.10 9.01 32.07
N MET A 201 -5.25 10.26 31.60
CA MET A 201 -5.55 11.40 32.45
C MET A 201 -6.93 11.24 33.07
N ARG A 202 -7.04 11.60 34.35
CA ARG A 202 -8.30 11.58 35.10
C ARG A 202 -8.69 12.99 35.51
N ASN A 203 -9.99 13.27 35.51
CA ASN A 203 -10.52 14.51 36.07
C ASN A 203 -10.51 14.49 37.61
N GLU A 204 -10.88 15.62 38.22
CA GLU A 204 -10.99 15.78 39.69
C GLU A 204 -11.93 14.75 40.34
N LYS A 205 -12.85 14.16 39.57
CA LYS A 205 -13.80 13.13 40.00
C LYS A 205 -13.31 11.69 39.74
N GLY A 206 -12.05 11.51 39.35
CA GLY A 206 -11.43 10.21 39.10
C GLY A 206 -11.84 9.50 37.80
N LYS A 207 -12.61 10.15 36.92
CA LYS A 207 -13.02 9.61 35.61
C LYS A 207 -11.97 9.91 34.53
N ILE A 208 -11.75 8.93 33.64
CA ILE A 208 -10.84 9.08 32.50
C ILE A 208 -11.38 10.16 31.54
N ILE A 209 -10.48 11.06 31.15
CA ILE A 209 -10.77 12.10 30.14
C ILE A 209 -10.56 11.48 28.77
N TYR A 210 -11.52 11.69 27.87
CA TYR A 210 -11.45 11.23 26.48
C TYR A 210 -11.27 12.42 25.55
N GLU A 211 -10.50 12.19 24.48
CA GLU A 211 -10.31 13.11 23.37
C GLU A 211 -11.10 12.58 22.17
N PRO A 212 -12.20 13.25 21.78
CA PRO A 212 -13.05 12.83 20.67
C PRO A 212 -12.34 13.02 19.33
N TYR A 213 -12.72 12.22 18.34
CA TYR A 213 -12.32 12.50 16.97
C TYR A 213 -13.12 13.67 16.40
N LYS A 214 -12.47 14.51 15.60
CA LYS A 214 -13.14 15.43 14.69
C LYS A 214 -13.69 14.63 13.52
N ILE A 215 -15.02 14.53 13.42
CA ILE A 215 -15.68 13.75 12.35
C ILE A 215 -16.05 14.70 11.22
N ARG A 216 -15.57 14.40 10.02
CA ARG A 216 -15.91 15.11 8.78
C ARG A 216 -16.66 14.15 7.85
N VAL A 217 -17.67 14.65 7.15
CA VAL A 217 -18.53 13.80 6.30
C VAL A 217 -18.76 14.49 4.97
N PHE A 218 -18.40 13.85 3.87
CA PHE A 218 -18.78 14.27 2.53
C PHE A 218 -19.61 13.18 1.89
N ASN A 219 -20.85 13.49 1.50
CA ASN A 219 -21.84 12.50 1.10
C ASN A 219 -22.45 12.84 -0.25
N THR A 220 -22.09 12.06 -1.27
CA THR A 220 -22.61 12.22 -2.64
C THR A 220 -23.84 11.37 -2.93
N ILE A 221 -24.31 10.54 -1.98
CA ILE A 221 -25.60 9.84 -2.06
C ILE A 221 -26.72 10.76 -1.57
N ASN A 222 -26.50 11.42 -0.44
CA ASN A 222 -27.46 12.36 0.15
C ASN A 222 -26.74 13.64 0.58
N PHE A 223 -26.84 14.66 -0.26
CA PHE A 223 -26.21 15.95 -0.07
C PHE A 223 -26.67 16.69 1.20
N GLN A 224 -27.89 16.43 1.69
CA GLN A 224 -28.37 17.01 2.96
C GLN A 224 -27.62 16.44 4.18
N LYS A 225 -26.95 15.29 4.02
CA LYS A 225 -26.13 14.62 5.03
C LYS A 225 -24.63 14.80 4.75
N SER A 226 -24.27 15.85 4.01
CA SER A 226 -22.90 16.19 3.66
C SER A 226 -22.47 17.50 4.31
N MET A 227 -21.19 17.61 4.61
CA MET A 227 -20.49 18.88 4.80
C MET A 227 -20.05 19.42 3.43
N HIS A 228 -19.60 20.67 3.41
CA HIS A 228 -19.21 21.37 2.20
C HIS A 228 -17.72 21.18 1.90
N PHE A 229 -17.38 21.13 0.62
CA PHE A 229 -16.02 20.97 0.10
C PHE A 229 -15.77 21.97 -1.02
N ASN A 230 -14.87 22.91 -0.80
CA ASN A 230 -14.48 23.86 -1.85
C ASN A 230 -13.00 23.69 -2.21
N PRO A 231 -12.68 23.22 -3.43
CA PRO A 231 -11.30 23.07 -3.88
C PRO A 231 -10.47 24.36 -3.86
N PHE A 232 -11.10 25.53 -4.03
CA PHE A 232 -10.41 26.82 -4.03
C PHE A 232 -9.78 27.16 -2.68
N ALA A 233 -10.36 26.65 -1.58
CA ALA A 233 -9.80 26.81 -0.23
C ALA A 233 -8.40 26.18 -0.08
N TYR A 234 -8.00 25.31 -1.01
CA TYR A 234 -6.74 24.57 -0.99
C TYR A 234 -5.79 24.98 -2.11
N ILE A 235 -6.02 26.10 -2.79
CA ILE A 235 -5.11 26.64 -3.80
C ILE A 235 -4.14 27.60 -3.10
N HIS A 236 -2.84 27.37 -3.26
CA HIS A 236 -1.80 28.33 -2.83
C HIS A 236 -0.84 28.70 -3.95
N SER A 237 -0.86 27.95 -5.06
CA SER A 237 0.04 28.16 -6.19
C SER A 237 -0.61 27.76 -7.52
N GLU A 238 -0.02 28.20 -8.64
CA GLU A 238 -0.44 27.85 -9.98
C GLU A 238 -0.34 26.33 -10.24
N LYS A 239 0.58 25.65 -9.54
CA LYS A 239 0.72 24.19 -9.61
C LYS A 239 -0.53 23.49 -9.11
N ASP A 240 -1.22 24.05 -8.13
CA ASP A 240 -2.42 23.45 -7.55
C ASP A 240 -3.62 23.58 -8.49
N ILE A 241 -3.72 24.71 -9.20
CA ILE A 241 -4.68 24.91 -10.28
C ILE A 241 -4.51 23.80 -11.33
N LEU A 242 -3.27 23.57 -11.79
CA LEU A 242 -2.98 22.52 -12.78
C LEU A 242 -3.35 21.12 -12.27
N LYS A 243 -3.08 20.81 -10.99
CA LYS A 243 -3.45 19.53 -10.37
C LYS A 243 -4.97 19.34 -10.30
N ILE A 244 -5.71 20.38 -9.90
CA ILE A 244 -7.18 20.38 -9.84
C ILE A 244 -7.76 20.13 -11.24
N VAL A 245 -7.32 20.91 -12.23
CA VAL A 245 -7.76 20.77 -13.62
C VAL A 245 -7.47 19.38 -14.17
N THR A 246 -6.25 18.87 -13.95
CA THR A 246 -5.86 17.52 -14.38
C THR A 246 -6.76 16.46 -13.76
N THR A 247 -7.08 16.60 -12.47
CA THR A 247 -7.93 15.65 -11.73
C THR A 247 -9.38 15.71 -12.23
N LEU A 248 -9.92 16.91 -12.43
CA LEU A 248 -11.26 17.11 -12.97
C LEU A 248 -11.38 16.45 -14.36
N ILE A 249 -10.49 16.82 -15.28
CA ILE A 249 -10.47 16.28 -16.65
C ILE A 249 -10.31 14.76 -16.66
N ALA A 250 -9.46 14.18 -15.80
CA ALA A 250 -9.26 12.74 -15.76
C ALA A 250 -10.53 11.97 -15.34
N ASN A 251 -11.37 12.57 -14.50
CA ASN A 251 -12.53 11.91 -13.88
C ASN A 251 -13.88 12.29 -14.49
N THR A 252 -13.92 13.26 -15.40
CA THR A 252 -15.11 13.62 -16.18
C THR A 252 -14.99 13.21 -17.65
N LYS A 253 -14.02 12.34 -17.99
CA LYS A 253 -13.94 11.71 -19.32
C LYS A 253 -15.07 10.69 -19.44
N GLY A 254 -15.98 10.89 -20.41
CA GLY A 254 -16.95 9.86 -20.77
C GLY A 254 -16.28 8.58 -21.31
N GLU A 255 -17.05 7.49 -21.43
CA GLU A 255 -16.58 6.14 -21.84
C GLU A 255 -16.08 6.02 -23.31
N GLY A 256 -15.71 7.13 -23.94
CA GLY A 256 -15.15 7.16 -25.29
C GLY A 256 -13.65 6.82 -25.34
N LYS A 257 -13.18 6.38 -26.52
CA LYS A 257 -11.74 6.34 -26.83
C LYS A 257 -11.14 7.68 -26.43
N ALA A 258 -10.03 7.63 -25.68
CA ALA A 258 -9.28 8.77 -25.18
C ALA A 258 -9.49 9.98 -26.09
N GLY A 259 -10.25 10.97 -25.60
CA GLY A 259 -10.46 12.21 -26.33
C GLY A 259 -9.09 12.69 -26.82
N ASP A 260 -9.01 13.02 -28.11
CA ASP A 260 -7.76 13.41 -28.78
C ASP A 260 -6.95 14.32 -27.85
N ASP A 261 -5.64 14.06 -27.73
CA ASP A 261 -4.73 14.78 -26.83
C ASP A 261 -4.83 16.31 -27.04
N PHE A 262 -5.21 16.72 -28.26
CA PHE A 262 -5.62 18.07 -28.60
C PHE A 262 -6.73 18.64 -27.71
N TRP A 263 -7.88 17.95 -27.57
CA TRP A 263 -9.03 18.44 -26.81
C TRP A 263 -8.68 18.57 -25.33
N VAL A 264 -8.00 17.56 -24.78
CA VAL A 264 -7.56 17.56 -23.37
C VAL A 264 -6.66 18.77 -23.08
N LYS A 265 -5.71 19.07 -23.98
CA LYS A 265 -4.84 20.24 -23.85
C LYS A 265 -5.62 21.56 -23.94
N ALA A 266 -6.55 21.67 -24.87
CA ALA A 266 -7.35 22.87 -25.05
C ALA A 266 -8.27 23.16 -23.84
N GLU A 267 -8.95 22.13 -23.33
CA GLU A 267 -9.77 22.24 -22.12
C GLU A 267 -8.92 22.58 -20.89
N THR A 268 -7.70 22.01 -20.80
CA THR A 268 -6.75 22.34 -19.73
C THR A 268 -6.39 23.81 -19.75
N LEU A 269 -6.12 24.39 -20.93
CA LEU A 269 -5.82 25.82 -21.06
C LEU A 269 -6.99 26.68 -20.57
N LEU A 270 -8.21 26.37 -21.01
CA LEU A 270 -9.40 27.14 -20.63
C LEU A 270 -9.69 27.05 -19.13
N TYR A 271 -9.76 25.84 -18.56
CA TYR A 271 -10.02 25.69 -17.13
C TYR A 271 -8.93 26.32 -16.26
N THR A 272 -7.67 26.19 -16.65
CA THR A 272 -6.56 26.81 -15.92
C THR A 272 -6.67 28.33 -15.95
N ALA A 273 -7.07 28.91 -17.07
CA ALA A 273 -7.32 30.34 -17.20
C ALA A 273 -8.48 30.79 -16.29
N LEU A 274 -9.63 30.12 -16.37
CA LEU A 274 -10.83 30.52 -15.61
C LEU A 274 -10.63 30.33 -14.10
N ILE A 275 -10.12 29.18 -13.65
CA ILE A 275 -9.85 28.93 -12.23
C ILE A 275 -8.78 29.90 -11.72
N GLY A 276 -7.75 30.17 -12.52
CA GLY A 276 -6.74 31.19 -12.17
C GLY A 276 -7.34 32.58 -12.03
N TYR A 277 -8.22 32.98 -12.95
CA TYR A 277 -8.92 34.27 -12.84
C TYR A 277 -9.74 34.35 -11.56
N ILE A 278 -10.57 33.33 -11.29
CA ILE A 278 -11.42 33.27 -10.09
C ILE A 278 -10.58 33.35 -8.82
N TYR A 279 -9.49 32.59 -8.74
CA TYR A 279 -8.65 32.56 -7.53
C TYR A 279 -7.91 33.88 -7.27
N TYR A 280 -7.37 34.54 -8.30
CA TYR A 280 -6.55 35.74 -8.12
C TYR A 280 -7.34 37.05 -8.13
N GLU A 281 -8.47 37.11 -8.86
CA GLU A 281 -9.20 38.37 -9.10
C GLU A 281 -10.61 38.38 -8.50
N ALA A 282 -11.27 37.23 -8.32
CA ALA A 282 -12.61 37.21 -7.77
C ALA A 282 -12.62 37.34 -6.23
N PRO A 283 -13.64 37.99 -5.64
CA PRO A 283 -13.87 38.03 -4.19
C PRO A 283 -13.91 36.63 -3.58
N VAL A 284 -13.48 36.49 -2.32
CA VAL A 284 -13.37 35.18 -1.63
C VAL A 284 -14.69 34.39 -1.63
N ASN A 285 -15.84 35.07 -1.51
CA ASN A 285 -17.17 34.44 -1.55
C ASN A 285 -17.56 33.89 -2.94
N GLU A 286 -16.90 34.35 -4.00
CA GLU A 286 -17.11 33.90 -5.38
C GLU A 286 -16.06 32.86 -5.83
N GLN A 287 -15.09 32.51 -4.98
CA GLN A 287 -14.06 31.52 -5.31
C GLN A 287 -14.60 30.09 -5.19
N ASN A 288 -15.45 29.68 -6.13
CA ASN A 288 -16.09 28.37 -6.12
C ASN A 288 -16.42 27.86 -7.54
N PHE A 289 -16.84 26.59 -7.62
CA PHE A 289 -17.18 25.97 -8.90
C PHE A 289 -18.47 26.52 -9.53
N ALA A 290 -19.39 27.11 -8.75
CA ALA A 290 -20.56 27.75 -9.31
C ALA A 290 -20.15 28.95 -10.17
N THR A 291 -19.25 29.80 -9.68
CA THR A 291 -18.68 30.91 -10.47
C THR A 291 -17.98 30.42 -11.73
N LEU A 292 -17.24 29.31 -11.66
CA LEU A 292 -16.61 28.69 -12.84
C LEU A 292 -17.65 28.31 -13.91
N VAL A 293 -18.78 27.73 -13.50
CA VAL A 293 -19.89 27.37 -14.39
C VAL A 293 -20.54 28.61 -14.98
N GLU A 294 -20.81 29.63 -14.17
CA GLU A 294 -21.42 30.89 -14.63
C GLU A 294 -20.50 31.63 -15.62
N MET A 295 -19.18 31.68 -15.36
CA MET A 295 -18.21 32.22 -16.31
C MET A 295 -18.25 31.46 -17.64
N LEU A 296 -18.27 30.12 -17.60
CA LEU A 296 -18.30 29.30 -18.81
C LEU A 296 -19.61 29.49 -19.61
N ASN A 297 -20.75 29.60 -18.91
CA ASN A 297 -22.06 29.86 -19.52
C ASN A 297 -22.15 31.27 -20.13
N ALA A 298 -21.39 32.24 -19.61
CA ALA A 298 -21.29 33.59 -20.16
C ALA A 298 -20.34 33.70 -21.38
N MET A 299 -19.60 32.63 -21.72
CA MET A 299 -18.75 32.60 -22.91
C MET A 299 -19.58 32.32 -24.17
N GLU A 300 -19.56 33.26 -25.11
CA GLU A 300 -20.12 33.10 -26.45
C GLU A 300 -19.01 33.21 -27.49
N VAL A 301 -19.03 32.34 -28.50
CA VAL A 301 -18.12 32.39 -29.65
C VAL A 301 -18.94 32.42 -30.94
N ARG A 302 -18.68 33.45 -31.76
CA ARG A 302 -19.28 33.60 -33.09
C ARG A 302 -18.30 33.07 -34.13
N GLU A 303 -18.75 32.12 -34.95
CA GLU A 303 -17.88 31.45 -35.94
C GLU A 303 -17.43 32.40 -37.05
N ASP A 304 -18.27 33.37 -37.43
CA ASP A 304 -18.06 34.28 -38.54
C ASP A 304 -17.48 35.65 -38.13
N ASP A 305 -17.27 35.88 -36.83
CA ASP A 305 -16.79 37.15 -36.29
C ASP A 305 -15.73 36.92 -35.21
N GLU A 306 -14.46 36.88 -35.63
CA GLU A 306 -13.32 36.75 -34.71
C GLU A 306 -13.08 37.99 -33.85
N SER A 307 -13.69 39.13 -34.22
CA SER A 307 -13.58 40.38 -33.45
C SER A 307 -14.58 40.46 -32.29
N PHE A 308 -15.58 39.57 -32.27
CA PHE A 308 -16.56 39.50 -31.22
C PHE A 308 -15.91 39.17 -29.87
N LYS A 309 -16.29 39.95 -28.84
CA LYS A 309 -15.84 39.77 -27.46
C LYS A 309 -17.04 39.49 -26.57
N ASN A 310 -17.01 38.37 -25.86
CA ASN A 310 -17.99 38.05 -24.82
C ASN A 310 -17.62 38.69 -23.47
N ALA A 311 -18.47 38.49 -22.45
CA ALA A 311 -18.23 39.06 -21.12
C ALA A 311 -16.89 38.62 -20.51
N VAL A 312 -16.50 37.36 -20.69
CA VAL A 312 -15.23 36.81 -20.19
C VAL A 312 -14.04 37.39 -20.95
N ASP A 313 -14.15 37.59 -22.28
CA ASP A 313 -13.11 38.28 -23.05
C ASP A 313 -12.84 39.69 -22.51
N LEU A 314 -13.88 40.44 -22.17
CA LEU A 314 -13.75 41.77 -21.59
C LEU A 314 -13.09 41.75 -20.20
N LEU A 315 -13.38 40.73 -19.38
CA LEU A 315 -12.71 40.53 -18.09
C LEU A 315 -11.21 40.29 -18.27
N PHE A 316 -10.81 39.48 -19.25
CA PHE A 316 -9.40 39.22 -19.55
C PHE A 316 -8.71 40.41 -20.22
N ASP A 317 -9.40 41.22 -21.03
CA ASP A 317 -8.85 42.48 -21.55
C ASP A 317 -8.56 43.48 -20.41
N ALA A 318 -9.48 43.61 -19.46
CA ALA A 318 -9.27 44.46 -18.29
C ALA A 318 -8.10 43.95 -17.43
N LEU A 319 -7.98 42.62 -17.29
CA LEU A 319 -6.85 42.00 -16.62
C LEU A 319 -5.53 42.26 -17.36
N GLU A 320 -5.52 42.23 -18.69
CA GLU A 320 -4.34 42.57 -19.49
C GLU A 320 -3.88 44.02 -19.30
N GLN A 321 -4.82 44.96 -19.17
CA GLN A 321 -4.49 46.35 -18.89
C GLN A 321 -3.90 46.54 -17.49
N LYS A 322 -4.33 45.73 -16.53
CA LYS A 322 -3.89 45.77 -15.12
C LYS A 322 -2.54 45.06 -14.91
N ASP A 323 -2.43 43.82 -15.41
CA ASP A 323 -1.24 42.97 -15.30
C ASP A 323 -1.07 42.10 -16.58
N PRO A 324 -0.25 42.56 -17.55
CA PRO A 324 0.01 41.83 -18.78
C PRO A 324 0.69 40.45 -18.60
N ASP A 325 1.38 40.24 -17.47
CA ASP A 325 2.13 39.02 -17.19
C ASP A 325 1.37 38.00 -16.32
N HIS A 326 0.10 38.30 -16.01
CA HIS A 326 -0.75 37.47 -15.17
C HIS A 326 -0.88 36.02 -15.69
N PHE A 327 -0.79 35.04 -14.78
CA PHE A 327 -0.83 33.62 -15.12
C PHE A 327 -2.09 33.22 -15.89
N ALA A 328 -3.27 33.63 -15.39
CA ALA A 328 -4.56 33.31 -16.01
C ALA A 328 -4.66 33.84 -17.45
N LEU A 329 -4.20 35.08 -17.66
CA LEU A 329 -4.21 35.73 -18.97
C LEU A 329 -3.32 35.00 -19.98
N ARG A 330 -2.13 34.56 -19.55
CA ARG A 330 -1.22 33.79 -20.41
C ARG A 330 -1.81 32.47 -20.89
N GLN A 331 -2.63 31.81 -20.05
CA GLN A 331 -3.35 30.59 -20.48
C GLN A 331 -4.54 30.92 -21.37
N TYR A 332 -5.27 32.00 -21.06
CA TYR A 332 -6.43 32.45 -21.85
C TYR A 332 -6.03 32.84 -23.28
N LYS A 333 -4.94 33.60 -23.44
CA LYS A 333 -4.39 33.97 -24.76
C LYS A 333 -4.07 32.75 -25.62
N LYS A 334 -3.56 31.66 -25.03
CA LYS A 334 -3.30 30.40 -25.75
C LYS A 334 -4.59 29.72 -26.19
N TYR A 335 -5.63 29.75 -25.36
CA TYR A 335 -6.96 29.27 -25.73
C TYR A 335 -7.54 30.08 -26.90
N LYS A 336 -7.41 31.41 -26.89
CA LYS A 336 -7.88 32.30 -27.97
C LYS A 336 -7.14 32.14 -29.31
N LEU A 337 -6.06 31.34 -29.38
CA LEU A 337 -5.45 30.95 -30.65
C LEU A 337 -6.30 29.93 -31.44
N ALA A 338 -7.30 29.31 -30.80
CA ALA A 338 -8.22 28.41 -31.48
C ALA A 338 -9.20 29.19 -32.37
N ALA A 339 -9.35 28.78 -33.63
CA ALA A 339 -10.35 29.33 -34.55
C ALA A 339 -11.78 29.17 -34.01
N GLY A 340 -12.71 30.05 -34.41
CA GLY A 340 -14.07 30.14 -33.84
C GLY A 340 -14.82 28.80 -33.72
N LYS A 341 -14.84 27.98 -34.78
CA LYS A 341 -15.47 26.65 -34.75
C LYS A 341 -14.84 25.71 -33.73
N THR A 342 -13.51 25.74 -33.61
CA THR A 342 -12.74 24.94 -32.65
C THR A 342 -12.96 25.44 -31.23
N ALA A 343 -12.92 26.76 -31.00
CA ALA A 343 -13.18 27.38 -29.71
C ALA A 343 -14.58 27.04 -29.19
N LYS A 344 -15.60 27.09 -30.04
CA LYS A 344 -16.98 26.67 -29.72
C LYS A 344 -17.06 25.18 -29.34
N SER A 345 -16.32 24.33 -30.04
CA SER A 345 -16.24 22.89 -29.73
C SER A 345 -15.57 22.63 -28.38
N ILE A 346 -14.52 23.39 -28.05
CA ILE A 346 -13.86 23.35 -26.73
C ILE A 346 -14.84 23.78 -25.62
N LEU A 347 -15.61 24.85 -25.83
CA LEU A 347 -16.60 25.33 -24.87
C LEU A 347 -17.67 24.28 -24.57
N ILE A 348 -18.25 23.68 -25.62
CA ILE A 348 -19.23 22.59 -25.46
C ILE A 348 -18.64 21.42 -24.68
N SER A 349 -17.39 21.06 -24.98
CA SER A 349 -16.70 19.96 -24.28
C SER A 349 -16.49 20.30 -22.80
N CYS A 350 -16.07 21.52 -22.47
CA CYS A 350 -15.95 21.97 -21.09
C CYS A 350 -17.31 21.99 -20.37
N ALA A 351 -18.33 22.58 -20.98
CA ALA A 351 -19.67 22.69 -20.38
C ALA A 351 -20.25 21.31 -20.08
N SER A 352 -20.06 20.34 -21.00
CA SER A 352 -20.53 18.97 -20.80
C SER A 352 -19.91 18.27 -19.57
N ARG A 353 -18.67 18.62 -19.21
CA ARG A 353 -17.97 18.06 -18.04
C ARG A 353 -18.41 18.70 -16.74
N LEU A 354 -18.78 19.98 -16.78
CA LEU A 354 -19.28 20.70 -15.61
C LEU A 354 -20.79 20.58 -15.43
N ALA A 355 -21.51 19.94 -16.35
CA ALA A 355 -22.95 19.71 -16.24
C ALA A 355 -23.43 19.13 -14.89
N PRO A 356 -22.69 18.25 -14.18
CA PRO A 356 -23.10 17.82 -12.83
C PRO A 356 -23.22 18.96 -11.82
N PHE A 357 -22.50 20.06 -12.02
CA PHE A 357 -22.62 21.27 -11.21
C PHE A 357 -23.85 22.09 -11.54
N ASP A 358 -24.67 21.77 -12.54
CA ASP A 358 -25.97 22.44 -12.72
C ASP A 358 -27.01 21.99 -11.70
N ILE A 359 -26.74 20.88 -10.99
CA ILE A 359 -27.55 20.41 -9.87
C ILE A 359 -27.34 21.35 -8.68
N LYS A 360 -28.43 21.94 -8.19
CA LYS A 360 -28.40 22.93 -7.10
C LYS A 360 -27.69 22.39 -5.86
N GLU A 361 -27.95 21.15 -5.50
CA GLU A 361 -27.35 20.48 -4.34
C GLU A 361 -25.82 20.33 -4.50
N VAL A 362 -25.33 20.09 -5.72
CA VAL A 362 -23.88 19.99 -5.98
C VAL A 362 -23.23 21.36 -5.93
N ARG A 363 -23.89 22.42 -6.42
CA ARG A 363 -23.41 23.81 -6.26
C ARG A 363 -23.31 24.17 -4.78
N GLU A 364 -24.35 23.86 -4.01
CA GLU A 364 -24.39 24.15 -2.57
C GLU A 364 -23.21 23.53 -1.85
N ILE A 365 -23.06 22.20 -1.90
CA ILE A 365 -21.99 21.50 -1.17
C ILE A 365 -20.58 21.87 -1.65
N THR A 366 -20.42 22.58 -2.77
CA THR A 366 -19.12 23.00 -3.32
C THR A 366 -18.84 24.51 -3.20
N MET A 367 -19.70 25.24 -2.49
CA MET A 367 -19.61 26.69 -2.37
C MET A 367 -18.54 27.16 -1.39
N TYR A 368 -18.40 26.50 -0.24
CA TYR A 368 -17.39 26.79 0.79
C TYR A 368 -16.83 25.49 1.37
N ASP A 369 -15.77 25.56 2.18
CA ASP A 369 -15.12 24.38 2.74
C ASP A 369 -15.42 24.19 4.22
N GLU A 370 -15.69 22.95 4.62
CA GLU A 370 -15.83 22.51 6.00
C GLU A 370 -15.01 21.24 6.30
N LEU A 371 -14.20 20.75 5.34
CA LEU A 371 -13.51 19.47 5.48
C LEU A 371 -12.15 19.61 6.19
N ASP A 372 -11.50 20.78 6.11
CA ASP A 372 -10.16 21.04 6.65
C ASP A 372 -9.15 19.95 6.26
N LEU A 373 -9.06 19.61 4.97
CA LEU A 373 -8.27 18.46 4.47
C LEU A 373 -6.79 18.51 4.87
N ASP A 374 -6.24 19.70 5.02
CA ASP A 374 -4.87 19.94 5.45
C ASP A 374 -4.66 19.63 6.95
N MET A 375 -5.67 19.77 7.80
CA MET A 375 -5.54 19.59 9.26
C MET A 375 -5.67 18.12 9.74
N LEU A 376 -5.98 17.17 8.85
CA LEU A 376 -6.21 15.76 9.22
C LEU A 376 -5.02 15.12 9.95
N GLY A 377 -3.79 15.58 9.69
CA GLY A 377 -2.57 15.10 10.33
C GLY A 377 -2.21 15.78 11.65
N ASP A 378 -2.84 16.91 11.98
CA ASP A 378 -2.54 17.72 13.16
C ASP A 378 -3.25 17.21 14.41
N GLU A 379 -4.52 16.88 14.24
CA GLU A 379 -5.42 16.38 15.27
C GLU A 379 -6.15 15.12 14.79
N ARG A 380 -6.65 14.33 15.74
CA ARG A 380 -7.34 13.07 15.43
C ARG A 380 -8.63 13.34 14.68
N THR A 381 -8.60 13.10 13.37
CA THR A 381 -9.70 13.40 12.47
C THR A 381 -10.13 12.13 11.73
N ALA A 382 -11.44 11.95 11.57
CA ALA A 382 -12.03 10.88 10.79
C ALA A 382 -12.92 11.49 9.69
N LEU A 383 -12.42 11.48 8.45
CA LEU A 383 -13.13 11.91 7.27
C LEU A 383 -13.81 10.72 6.60
N PHE A 384 -15.14 10.82 6.40
CA PHE A 384 -15.93 9.82 5.71
C PHE A 384 -16.39 10.36 4.36
N LEU A 385 -16.02 9.66 3.29
CA LEU A 385 -16.39 9.94 1.91
C LEU A 385 -17.43 8.90 1.48
N ILE A 386 -18.70 9.26 1.60
CA ILE A 386 -19.83 8.39 1.28
C ILE A 386 -20.19 8.60 -0.18
N MET A 387 -20.21 7.51 -0.93
CA MET A 387 -20.47 7.50 -2.37
C MET A 387 -21.32 6.30 -2.77
N SER A 388 -21.99 6.34 -3.92
CA SER A 388 -22.76 5.20 -4.40
C SER A 388 -21.84 4.11 -4.98
N ASP A 389 -22.14 2.84 -4.72
CA ASP A 389 -21.53 1.68 -5.38
C ASP A 389 -22.16 1.37 -6.75
N THR A 390 -23.32 1.95 -7.04
CA THR A 390 -24.08 1.74 -8.29
C THR A 390 -24.00 2.93 -9.25
N ASP A 391 -23.71 4.13 -8.75
CA ASP A 391 -23.70 5.36 -9.53
C ASP A 391 -22.38 6.13 -9.35
N GLY A 392 -21.62 6.20 -10.43
CA GLY A 392 -20.33 6.89 -10.49
C GLY A 392 -20.42 8.39 -10.82
N THR A 393 -21.62 8.96 -11.01
CA THR A 393 -21.83 10.34 -11.49
C THR A 393 -21.02 11.39 -10.71
N PHE A 394 -20.92 11.25 -9.39
CA PHE A 394 -20.21 12.20 -8.52
C PHE A 394 -18.85 11.69 -8.03
N ALA A 395 -18.31 10.60 -8.59
CA ALA A 395 -17.01 10.05 -8.19
C ALA A 395 -15.87 11.05 -8.38
N PHE A 396 -15.97 11.96 -9.37
CA PHE A 396 -14.97 12.99 -9.63
C PHE A 396 -14.73 13.93 -8.42
N LEU A 397 -15.76 14.21 -7.60
CA LEU A 397 -15.62 15.02 -6.38
C LEU A 397 -14.75 14.29 -5.35
N ILE A 398 -14.95 12.99 -5.19
CA ILE A 398 -14.16 12.14 -4.28
C ILE A 398 -12.71 12.04 -4.77
N SER A 399 -12.49 11.85 -6.06
CA SER A 399 -11.15 11.88 -6.66
C SER A 399 -10.46 13.24 -6.45
N LEU A 400 -11.20 14.35 -6.58
CA LEU A 400 -10.67 15.69 -6.33
C LEU A 400 -10.26 15.88 -4.87
N ILE A 401 -11.10 15.44 -3.93
CA ILE A 401 -10.78 15.43 -2.49
C ILE A 401 -9.49 14.64 -2.25
N TYR A 402 -9.35 13.42 -2.74
CA TYR A 402 -8.13 12.62 -2.53
C TYR A 402 -6.89 13.26 -3.14
N SER A 403 -7.01 13.80 -4.37
CA SER A 403 -5.90 14.48 -5.05
C SER A 403 -5.41 15.66 -4.22
N ILE A 404 -6.32 16.52 -3.75
CA ILE A 404 -5.97 17.66 -2.90
C ILE A 404 -5.42 17.20 -1.55
N LEU A 405 -6.11 16.27 -0.89
CA LEU A 405 -5.74 15.71 0.41
C LEU A 405 -4.30 15.20 0.43
N PHE A 406 -3.92 14.33 -0.51
CA PHE A 406 -2.56 13.77 -0.53
C PHE A 406 -1.50 14.84 -0.72
N ASN A 407 -1.76 15.83 -1.58
CA ASN A 407 -0.84 16.95 -1.79
C ASN A 407 -0.72 17.82 -0.53
N ARG A 408 -1.85 18.25 0.05
CA ARG A 408 -1.89 19.12 1.23
C ARG A 408 -1.23 18.48 2.45
N LEU A 409 -1.51 17.20 2.69
CA LEU A 409 -0.87 16.47 3.78
C LEU A 409 0.63 16.31 3.57
N CYS A 410 1.09 16.14 2.32
CA CYS A 410 2.52 16.05 2.06
C CYS A 410 3.24 17.38 2.29
N GLU A 411 2.67 18.47 1.79
CA GLU A 411 3.20 19.83 1.96
C GLU A 411 3.20 20.23 3.45
N ARG A 412 2.10 19.97 4.16
CA ARG A 412 2.03 20.22 5.61
C ARG A 412 3.06 19.41 6.40
N ALA A 413 3.29 18.15 6.03
CA ALA A 413 4.32 17.34 6.66
C ALA A 413 5.70 17.97 6.48
N ASP A 414 6.04 18.38 5.26
CA ASP A 414 7.36 18.90 4.89
C ASP A 414 7.61 20.31 5.46
N ASP A 415 6.65 21.23 5.31
CA ASP A 415 6.83 22.65 5.60
C ASP A 415 6.55 23.01 7.07
N VAL A 416 5.59 22.35 7.72
CA VAL A 416 5.20 22.67 9.12
C VAL A 416 5.91 21.79 10.13
N TYR A 417 6.05 20.48 9.85
CA TYR A 417 6.54 19.50 10.81
C TYR A 417 7.91 18.89 10.47
N GLY A 418 8.62 19.44 9.47
CA GLY A 418 9.97 19.00 9.12
C GLY A 418 10.04 17.58 8.52
N GLY A 419 9.00 17.21 7.78
CA GLY A 419 8.90 15.98 6.98
C GLY A 419 7.92 14.92 7.49
N ARG A 420 7.20 15.13 8.60
CA ARG A 420 6.35 14.10 9.25
C ARG A 420 5.14 14.68 9.95
N LEU A 421 3.94 14.18 9.63
CA LEU A 421 2.75 14.54 10.41
C LEU A 421 2.82 14.00 11.84
N PRO A 422 2.31 14.75 12.84
CA PRO A 422 2.32 14.31 14.23
C PRO A 422 1.38 13.12 14.46
N ILE A 423 0.26 13.04 13.73
CA ILE A 423 -0.66 11.90 13.74
C ILE A 423 -0.63 11.24 12.37
N HIS A 424 -0.39 9.92 12.36
CA HIS A 424 -0.37 9.16 11.12
C HIS A 424 -1.75 9.15 10.46
N VAL A 425 -1.84 9.53 9.19
CA VAL A 425 -3.10 9.55 8.42
C VAL A 425 -3.22 8.29 7.58
N ARG A 426 -4.30 7.52 7.81
CA ARG A 426 -4.61 6.28 7.08
C ARG A 426 -5.81 6.46 6.18
N CYS A 427 -5.60 6.40 4.87
CA CYS A 427 -6.67 6.36 3.88
C CYS A 427 -7.15 4.90 3.72
N LEU A 428 -8.33 4.58 4.24
CA LEU A 428 -9.02 3.30 4.07
C LEU A 428 -9.98 3.42 2.88
N ILE A 429 -9.47 3.12 1.68
CA ILE A 429 -10.21 3.33 0.44
C ILE A 429 -10.99 2.04 0.13
N ASP A 430 -12.18 1.88 0.74
CA ASP A 430 -13.14 0.84 0.35
C ASP A 430 -13.61 1.05 -1.09
N GLU A 431 -13.60 -0.03 -1.88
CA GLU A 431 -13.87 -0.01 -3.32
C GLU A 431 -13.12 1.09 -4.09
N ALA A 432 -11.80 1.07 -4.00
CA ALA A 432 -10.91 2.06 -4.64
C ALA A 432 -11.05 2.18 -6.17
N ALA A 433 -11.78 1.26 -6.81
CA ALA A 433 -12.11 1.38 -8.22
C ALA A 433 -13.27 2.35 -8.51
N ASN A 434 -14.15 2.58 -7.53
CA ASN A 434 -15.35 3.40 -7.73
C ASN A 434 -15.04 4.89 -7.58
N ILE A 435 -14.00 5.26 -6.82
CA ILE A 435 -13.65 6.68 -6.55
C ILE A 435 -13.18 7.45 -7.80
N GLY A 436 -12.83 6.74 -8.88
CA GLY A 436 -12.19 7.32 -10.06
C GLY A 436 -10.65 7.23 -10.03
N GLN A 437 -10.01 7.95 -10.95
CA GLN A 437 -8.57 8.01 -11.09
C GLN A 437 -7.97 9.15 -10.25
N ILE A 438 -7.11 8.79 -9.29
CA ILE A 438 -6.24 9.75 -8.60
C ILE A 438 -4.98 9.94 -9.47
N PRO A 439 -4.70 11.15 -9.99
CA PRO A 439 -3.53 11.37 -10.82
C PRO A 439 -2.22 11.05 -10.10
N ASN A 440 -1.29 10.37 -10.79
CA ASN A 440 0.02 9.98 -10.27
C ASN A 440 -0.01 9.13 -8.98
N LEU A 441 -1.06 8.33 -8.77
CA LEU A 441 -1.20 7.49 -7.58
C LEU A 441 0.03 6.59 -7.36
N GLU A 442 0.66 6.07 -8.42
CA GLU A 442 1.86 5.25 -8.33
C GLU A 442 3.05 5.97 -7.68
N ARG A 443 3.21 7.28 -7.93
CA ARG A 443 4.24 8.13 -7.32
C ARG A 443 3.87 8.50 -5.89
N LEU A 444 2.60 8.76 -5.63
CA LEU A 444 2.10 9.05 -4.28
C LEU A 444 2.34 7.85 -3.35
N MET A 445 1.96 6.64 -3.77
CA MET A 445 2.13 5.41 -2.98
C MET A 445 3.59 5.16 -2.59
N ALA A 446 4.56 5.55 -3.42
CA ALA A 446 5.98 5.41 -3.13
C ALA A 446 6.50 6.46 -2.11
N THR A 447 5.89 7.64 -2.04
CA THR A 447 6.43 8.83 -1.34
C THR A 447 5.72 9.18 -0.04
N ILE A 448 4.44 8.80 0.12
CA ILE A 448 3.62 9.15 1.29
C ILE A 448 4.13 8.53 2.61
N ARG A 449 4.84 7.40 2.53
CA ARG A 449 5.36 6.65 3.69
C ARG A 449 6.22 7.52 4.61
N SER A 450 7.12 8.34 4.07
CA SER A 450 8.08 9.11 4.88
C SER A 450 7.41 10.19 5.71
N ARG A 451 6.19 10.59 5.32
CA ARG A 451 5.39 11.70 5.87
C ARG A 451 4.33 11.25 6.87
N GLU A 452 4.36 9.98 7.27
CA GLU A 452 3.36 9.36 8.15
C GLU A 452 1.94 9.32 7.53
N ILE A 453 1.89 9.06 6.22
CA ILE A 453 0.65 8.84 5.47
C ILE A 453 0.67 7.43 4.87
N SER A 454 -0.46 6.74 4.88
CA SER A 454 -0.61 5.44 4.23
C SER A 454 -1.96 5.26 3.56
N ALA A 455 -1.98 4.45 2.50
CA ALA A 455 -3.20 4.12 1.78
C ALA A 455 -3.45 2.61 1.78
N CYS A 456 -4.66 2.24 2.15
CA CYS A 456 -5.20 0.90 2.01
C CYS A 456 -6.16 0.88 0.82
N LEU A 457 -5.78 0.20 -0.24
CA LEU A 457 -6.61 0.03 -1.43
C LEU A 457 -7.40 -1.27 -1.31
N VAL A 458 -8.71 -1.15 -1.22
CA VAL A 458 -9.60 -2.30 -1.11
C VAL A 458 -10.31 -2.48 -2.45
N LEU A 459 -10.14 -3.66 -3.04
CA LEU A 459 -10.62 -3.98 -4.38
C LEU A 459 -11.43 -5.27 -4.36
N GLN A 460 -12.37 -5.40 -5.31
CA GLN A 460 -13.07 -6.66 -5.51
C GLN A 460 -12.19 -7.64 -6.29
N ALA A 461 -11.48 -7.13 -7.29
CA ALA A 461 -10.52 -7.87 -8.10
C ALA A 461 -9.36 -6.97 -8.53
N GLN A 462 -8.20 -7.58 -8.80
CA GLN A 462 -7.03 -6.86 -9.31
C GLN A 462 -7.29 -6.24 -10.70
N SER A 463 -8.17 -6.85 -11.50
CA SER A 463 -8.56 -6.35 -12.83
C SER A 463 -9.20 -4.96 -12.81
N GLN A 464 -9.88 -4.57 -11.72
CA GLN A 464 -10.46 -3.23 -11.59
C GLN A 464 -9.38 -2.16 -11.55
N LEU A 465 -8.27 -2.42 -10.84
CA LEU A 465 -7.14 -1.50 -10.80
C LEU A 465 -6.46 -1.39 -12.17
N LYS A 466 -6.41 -2.50 -12.93
CA LYS A 466 -5.92 -2.53 -14.30
C LYS A 466 -6.76 -1.65 -15.24
N ALA A 467 -8.08 -1.67 -15.09
CA ALA A 467 -8.97 -0.88 -15.93
C ALA A 467 -8.71 0.64 -15.77
N LEU A 468 -8.44 1.09 -14.54
CA LEU A 468 -8.23 2.51 -14.23
C LEU A 468 -6.79 2.97 -14.50
N TYR A 469 -5.80 2.20 -14.07
CA TYR A 469 -4.39 2.64 -14.05
C TYR A 469 -3.53 1.96 -15.12
N LYS A 470 -4.10 1.01 -15.89
CA LYS A 470 -3.41 0.29 -16.97
C LYS A 470 -2.05 -0.25 -16.50
N ASP A 471 -0.97 0.20 -17.12
CA ASP A 471 0.40 -0.26 -16.85
C ASP A 471 0.94 0.21 -15.49
N ASN A 472 0.34 1.25 -14.88
CA ASN A 472 0.77 1.73 -13.56
C ASN A 472 0.29 0.85 -12.41
N MET A 473 -0.63 -0.10 -12.66
CA MET A 473 -1.17 -1.01 -11.66
C MET A 473 -0.07 -1.78 -10.92
N ASP A 474 0.88 -2.37 -11.64
CA ASP A 474 1.94 -3.19 -11.03
C ASP A 474 2.81 -2.36 -10.09
N THR A 475 3.04 -1.09 -10.43
CA THR A 475 3.79 -0.15 -9.57
C THR A 475 3.00 0.21 -8.31
N ILE A 476 1.68 0.39 -8.41
CA ILE A 476 0.82 0.65 -7.25
C ILE A 476 0.82 -0.55 -6.30
N ILE A 477 0.64 -1.76 -6.83
CA ILE A 477 0.68 -3.00 -6.04
C ILE A 477 2.07 -3.22 -5.43
N GLY A 478 3.14 -3.00 -6.19
CA GLY A 478 4.51 -3.13 -5.73
C GLY A 478 4.88 -2.17 -4.58
N ASN A 479 4.18 -1.04 -4.46
CA ASN A 479 4.33 -0.09 -3.36
C ASN A 479 3.46 -0.44 -2.12
N CYS A 480 2.73 -1.54 -2.12
CA CYS A 480 2.05 -2.07 -0.94
C CYS A 480 2.93 -3.15 -0.30
N ASP A 481 3.48 -2.91 0.90
CA ASP A 481 4.30 -3.93 1.58
C ASP A 481 3.45 -5.09 2.13
N ALA A 482 2.13 -4.93 2.22
CA ALA A 482 1.19 -5.97 2.62
C ALA A 482 0.07 -6.15 1.59
N SER A 483 -0.22 -7.40 1.24
CA SER A 483 -1.33 -7.81 0.39
C SER A 483 -2.17 -8.83 1.14
N LEU A 484 -3.48 -8.64 1.15
CA LEU A 484 -4.45 -9.49 1.84
C LEU A 484 -5.51 -9.97 0.84
N PHE A 485 -5.69 -11.29 0.75
CA PHE A 485 -6.72 -11.92 -0.07
C PHE A 485 -7.79 -12.54 0.81
N LEU A 486 -9.02 -12.05 0.67
CA LEU A 486 -10.17 -12.48 1.47
C LEU A 486 -11.05 -13.52 0.77
N GLY A 487 -10.64 -13.97 -0.42
CA GLY A 487 -11.38 -14.90 -1.28
C GLY A 487 -12.00 -14.21 -2.50
N GLY A 488 -12.14 -14.95 -3.59
CA GLY A 488 -12.66 -14.46 -4.86
C GLY A 488 -12.62 -15.54 -5.93
N LYS A 489 -13.28 -15.29 -7.06
CA LYS A 489 -13.36 -16.22 -8.19
C LYS A 489 -12.66 -15.73 -9.45
N GLU A 490 -12.12 -14.51 -9.43
CA GLU A 490 -11.56 -13.87 -10.61
C GLU A 490 -10.19 -14.47 -10.96
N GLU A 491 -10.09 -15.04 -12.16
CA GLU A 491 -8.99 -15.91 -12.56
C GLU A 491 -7.62 -15.22 -12.54
N THR A 492 -7.52 -13.96 -12.96
CA THR A 492 -6.23 -13.25 -13.00
C THR A 492 -5.70 -12.99 -11.59
N THR A 493 -6.57 -12.61 -10.66
CA THR A 493 -6.25 -12.48 -9.23
C THR A 493 -5.80 -13.83 -8.67
N LEU A 494 -6.52 -14.93 -8.95
CA LEU A 494 -6.16 -16.25 -8.44
C LEU A 494 -4.80 -16.74 -8.96
N LYS A 495 -4.52 -16.55 -10.26
CA LYS A 495 -3.21 -16.87 -10.86
C LYS A 495 -2.08 -16.03 -10.27
N SER A 496 -2.34 -14.74 -10.06
CA SER A 496 -1.41 -13.82 -9.39
C SER A 496 -1.06 -14.31 -7.98
N TRP A 497 -2.06 -14.70 -7.19
CA TRP A 497 -1.85 -15.26 -5.86
C TRP A 497 -1.14 -16.62 -5.85
N ASN A 498 -1.51 -17.54 -6.73
CA ASN A 498 -0.83 -18.84 -6.86
C ASN A 498 0.67 -18.64 -7.17
N SER A 499 1.00 -17.73 -8.10
CA SER A 499 2.40 -17.37 -8.41
C SER A 499 3.13 -16.74 -7.21
N LEU A 500 2.45 -15.87 -6.46
CA LEU A 500 3.00 -15.18 -5.31
C LEU A 500 3.27 -16.12 -4.11
N LEU A 501 2.42 -17.12 -3.89
CA LEU A 501 2.64 -18.12 -2.84
C LEU A 501 3.84 -19.04 -3.17
N GLY A 502 3.99 -19.40 -4.45
CA GLY A 502 5.08 -20.23 -4.94
C GLY A 502 4.94 -21.72 -4.58
N LYS A 503 6.05 -22.45 -4.80
CA LYS A 503 6.11 -23.92 -4.69
C LYS A 503 6.86 -24.40 -3.45
N GLU A 504 6.30 -25.42 -2.80
CA GLU A 504 6.95 -26.23 -1.79
C GLU A 504 7.53 -27.51 -2.42
N THR A 505 8.60 -28.05 -1.83
CA THR A 505 9.15 -29.35 -2.22
C THR A 505 8.54 -30.41 -1.32
N ILE A 506 7.85 -31.39 -1.91
CA ILE A 506 7.27 -32.53 -1.20
C ILE A 506 7.96 -33.83 -1.61
N ASP A 507 8.05 -34.77 -0.68
CA ASP A 507 8.52 -36.12 -0.95
C ASP A 507 7.33 -37.02 -1.34
N LEU A 508 7.37 -37.54 -2.56
CA LEU A 508 6.45 -38.52 -3.08
C LEU A 508 7.01 -39.92 -2.79
N TYR A 509 6.23 -40.72 -2.07
CA TYR A 509 6.56 -42.10 -1.77
C TYR A 509 5.70 -43.03 -2.62
N ASN A 510 6.32 -43.70 -3.58
CA ASN A 510 5.66 -44.69 -4.44
C ASN A 510 6.04 -46.10 -3.99
N THR A 511 5.03 -46.88 -3.61
CA THR A 511 5.16 -48.32 -3.36
C THR A 511 4.69 -49.09 -4.57
N SER A 512 5.60 -49.81 -5.23
CA SER A 512 5.23 -50.81 -6.24
C SER A 512 5.24 -52.19 -5.60
N VAL A 513 4.15 -52.93 -5.78
CA VAL A 513 4.07 -54.34 -5.40
C VAL A 513 3.95 -55.14 -6.69
N THR A 514 4.94 -55.98 -6.98
CA THR A 514 4.91 -56.86 -8.15
C THR A 514 4.56 -58.27 -7.68
N LYS A 515 3.37 -58.76 -8.10
CA LYS A 515 2.90 -60.11 -7.75
C LYS A 515 3.34 -61.12 -8.83
N GLY A 516 4.41 -61.84 -8.54
CA GLY A 516 4.82 -63.08 -9.23
C GLY A 516 4.77 -64.28 -8.26
N ASN A 517 5.57 -65.34 -8.51
CA ASN A 517 5.69 -66.50 -7.59
C ASN A 517 6.28 -66.15 -6.20
N GLN A 518 6.92 -64.99 -6.07
CA GLN A 518 7.30 -64.34 -4.81
C GLN A 518 6.91 -62.86 -4.88
N GLU A 519 6.38 -62.31 -3.79
CA GLU A 519 6.05 -60.89 -3.70
C GLU A 519 7.33 -60.06 -3.53
N SER A 520 7.53 -59.07 -4.40
CA SER A 520 8.62 -58.10 -4.31
C SER A 520 8.07 -56.70 -4.11
N HIS A 521 8.64 -55.96 -3.18
CA HIS A 521 8.30 -54.57 -2.86
C HIS A 521 9.38 -53.62 -3.38
N GLY A 522 9.03 -52.77 -4.34
CA GLY A 522 9.86 -51.64 -4.76
C GLY A 522 9.43 -50.37 -4.03
N GLN A 523 10.38 -49.67 -3.42
CA GLN A 523 10.16 -48.35 -2.83
C GLN A 523 10.92 -47.30 -3.65
N ASN A 524 10.20 -46.31 -4.17
CA ASN A 524 10.81 -45.20 -4.90
C ASN A 524 10.48 -43.87 -4.20
N PHE A 525 11.53 -43.13 -3.83
CA PHE A 525 11.43 -41.79 -3.25
C PHE A 525 11.72 -40.76 -4.33
N GLN A 526 10.71 -39.97 -4.70
CA GLN A 526 10.84 -38.91 -5.68
C GLN A 526 10.46 -37.58 -5.05
N LYS A 527 11.20 -36.51 -5.36
CA LYS A 527 10.83 -35.16 -4.95
C LYS A 527 9.99 -34.48 -6.01
N LEU A 528 8.96 -33.75 -5.61
CA LEU A 528 8.07 -33.01 -6.49
C LEU A 528 7.87 -31.58 -5.99
N GLY A 529 7.71 -30.64 -6.91
CA GLY A 529 7.24 -29.29 -6.59
C GLY A 529 5.73 -29.22 -6.58
N LYS A 530 5.14 -28.83 -5.45
CA LYS A 530 3.70 -28.59 -5.30
C LYS A 530 3.48 -27.11 -4.99
N ASP A 531 2.48 -26.48 -5.59
CA ASP A 531 2.08 -25.13 -5.19
C ASP A 531 1.55 -25.14 -3.74
N LEU A 532 1.85 -24.11 -2.95
CA LEU A 532 1.31 -24.01 -1.57
C LEU A 532 -0.22 -24.04 -1.55
N MET A 533 -0.85 -23.41 -2.53
CA MET A 533 -2.26 -23.61 -2.89
C MET A 533 -2.39 -23.52 -4.40
N SER A 534 -3.06 -24.51 -4.98
CA SER A 534 -3.49 -24.49 -6.38
C SER A 534 -4.57 -23.43 -6.61
N VAL A 535 -4.79 -23.05 -7.88
CA VAL A 535 -5.85 -22.09 -8.26
C VAL A 535 -7.24 -22.57 -7.82
N ASP A 536 -7.48 -23.89 -7.88
CA ASP A 536 -8.73 -24.51 -7.40
C ASP A 536 -8.88 -24.34 -5.88
N GLU A 537 -7.87 -24.71 -5.09
CA GLU A 537 -7.87 -24.53 -3.64
C GLU A 537 -8.06 -23.06 -3.21
N LEU A 538 -7.51 -22.11 -3.98
CA LEU A 538 -7.73 -20.68 -3.77
C LEU A 538 -9.18 -20.26 -4.04
N ALA A 539 -9.80 -20.81 -5.08
CA ALA A 539 -11.17 -20.51 -5.48
C ALA A 539 -12.21 -21.07 -4.48
N VAL A 540 -11.91 -22.21 -3.85
CA VAL A 540 -12.78 -22.88 -2.85
C VAL A 540 -12.34 -22.61 -1.40
N MET A 541 -11.48 -21.61 -1.18
CA MET A 541 -11.00 -21.26 0.15
C MET A 541 -12.16 -20.89 1.10
N ASP A 542 -12.14 -21.47 2.30
CA ASP A 542 -13.11 -21.20 3.37
C ASP A 542 -13.27 -19.69 3.62
N GLY A 543 -14.52 -19.21 3.62
CA GLY A 543 -14.86 -17.80 3.79
C GLY A 543 -14.42 -17.20 5.13
N GLY A 544 -14.12 -18.02 6.13
CA GLY A 544 -13.50 -17.58 7.40
C GLY A 544 -11.98 -17.37 7.34
N LYS A 545 -11.32 -17.78 6.25
CA LYS A 545 -9.87 -17.69 6.07
C LYS A 545 -9.47 -16.60 5.08
N CYS A 546 -8.21 -16.19 5.16
CA CYS A 546 -7.59 -15.23 4.28
C CYS A 546 -6.11 -15.56 4.10
N LEU A 547 -5.56 -15.12 2.97
CA LEU A 547 -4.12 -15.18 2.71
C LEU A 547 -3.51 -13.81 2.92
N LEU A 548 -2.40 -13.76 3.65
CA LEU A 548 -1.63 -12.56 3.88
C LEU A 548 -0.22 -12.75 3.34
N GLN A 549 0.22 -11.82 2.51
CA GLN A 549 1.62 -11.69 2.11
C GLN A 549 2.16 -10.36 2.59
N ILE A 550 3.28 -10.38 3.30
CA ILE A 550 4.03 -9.19 3.68
C ILE A 550 5.43 -9.27 3.06
N ARG A 551 6.00 -8.14 2.66
CA ARG A 551 7.34 -8.08 2.05
C ARG A 551 8.39 -8.71 2.97
N GLY A 552 9.16 -9.65 2.42
CA GLY A 552 10.30 -10.26 3.11
C GLY A 552 9.94 -11.29 4.18
N VAL A 553 8.69 -11.74 4.25
CA VAL A 553 8.26 -12.86 5.10
C VAL A 553 7.51 -13.90 4.27
N ARG A 554 7.35 -15.10 4.85
CA ARG A 554 6.56 -16.17 4.26
C ARG A 554 5.07 -15.80 4.24
N PRO A 555 4.29 -16.28 3.25
CA PRO A 555 2.84 -16.06 3.22
C PRO A 555 2.16 -16.74 4.40
N PHE A 556 1.06 -16.17 4.87
CA PHE A 556 0.25 -16.71 5.97
C PHE A 556 -1.13 -17.12 5.46
N LEU A 557 -1.57 -18.31 5.84
CA LEU A 557 -2.96 -18.75 5.74
C LEU A 557 -3.58 -18.64 7.13
N SER A 558 -4.40 -17.62 7.33
CA SER A 558 -4.92 -17.24 8.65
C SER A 558 -6.43 -17.05 8.61
N ARG A 559 -7.03 -16.89 9.79
CA ARG A 559 -8.45 -16.51 9.89
C ARG A 559 -8.62 -15.01 9.78
N LYS A 560 -9.76 -14.59 9.22
CA LYS A 560 -10.22 -13.21 9.22
C LYS A 560 -10.39 -12.71 10.65
N TYR A 561 -10.15 -11.42 10.89
CA TYR A 561 -10.25 -10.85 12.24
C TYR A 561 -11.71 -10.74 12.68
N ASP A 562 -12.04 -11.32 13.83
CA ASP A 562 -13.38 -11.28 14.39
C ASP A 562 -13.58 -10.01 15.24
N ILE A 563 -14.42 -9.08 14.75
CA ILE A 563 -14.70 -7.81 15.43
C ILE A 563 -15.20 -7.98 16.86
N THR A 564 -15.87 -9.09 17.19
CA THR A 564 -16.43 -9.32 18.53
C THR A 564 -15.36 -9.46 19.60
N LYS A 565 -14.13 -9.81 19.20
CA LYS A 565 -12.97 -9.95 20.08
C LYS A 565 -12.25 -8.63 20.34
N HIS A 566 -12.59 -7.58 19.60
CA HIS A 566 -11.94 -6.29 19.76
C HIS A 566 -12.44 -5.58 21.03
N PRO A 567 -11.56 -4.95 21.84
CA PRO A 567 -11.96 -4.26 23.07
C PRO A 567 -13.07 -3.21 22.88
N ASN A 568 -13.03 -2.50 21.76
CA ASN A 568 -14.00 -1.45 21.40
C ASN A 568 -15.29 -1.94 20.73
N TYR A 569 -15.51 -3.26 20.59
CA TYR A 569 -16.71 -3.81 19.92
C TYR A 569 -18.03 -3.33 20.55
N LYS A 570 -18.05 -3.19 21.88
CA LYS A 570 -19.23 -2.73 22.64
C LYS A 570 -19.69 -1.32 22.28
N LEU A 571 -18.86 -0.55 21.57
CA LEU A 571 -19.14 0.83 21.15
C LEU A 571 -19.72 0.92 19.73
N LEU A 572 -19.77 -0.19 19.00
CA LEU A 572 -20.37 -0.24 17.68
C LEU A 572 -21.88 -0.43 17.74
N SER A 573 -22.58 -0.03 16.68
CA SER A 573 -24.00 -0.38 16.51
C SER A 573 -24.21 -1.88 16.29
N ASP A 574 -23.20 -2.59 15.74
CA ASP A 574 -23.21 -4.06 15.61
C ASP A 574 -23.42 -4.79 16.95
N PHE A 575 -23.04 -4.16 18.07
CA PHE A 575 -23.28 -4.70 19.42
C PHE A 575 -24.61 -4.23 20.01
N ASN A 576 -24.96 -2.96 19.78
CA ASN A 576 -26.20 -2.36 20.27
C ASN A 576 -26.62 -1.22 19.35
N GLU A 577 -27.80 -1.31 18.74
CA GLU A 577 -28.36 -0.31 17.82
C GLU A 577 -28.40 1.10 18.40
N LYS A 578 -28.44 1.27 19.73
CA LYS A 578 -28.37 2.59 20.40
C LYS A 578 -27.04 3.32 20.14
N ASN A 579 -26.00 2.61 19.71
CA ASN A 579 -24.73 3.18 19.31
C ASN A 579 -24.72 3.64 17.84
N ALA A 580 -25.82 3.51 17.11
CA ALA A 580 -25.90 4.03 15.75
C ALA A 580 -25.70 5.55 15.72
N PHE A 581 -24.80 6.00 14.86
CA PHE A 581 -24.51 7.40 14.66
C PHE A 581 -25.57 8.02 13.75
N ASN A 582 -26.14 9.14 14.18
CA ASN A 582 -27.12 9.89 13.40
C ASN A 582 -26.44 11.11 12.76
N ILE A 583 -26.23 11.03 11.44
CA ILE A 583 -25.55 12.06 10.66
C ILE A 583 -26.35 13.37 10.63
N GLU A 584 -27.67 13.29 10.39
CA GLU A 584 -28.54 14.48 10.34
C GLU A 584 -28.50 15.24 11.67
N LYS A 585 -28.59 14.53 12.79
CA LYS A 585 -28.51 15.13 14.12
C LYS A 585 -27.14 15.73 14.40
N PHE A 586 -26.08 15.14 13.85
CA PHE A 586 -24.70 15.63 14.02
C PHE A 586 -24.46 16.91 13.21
N LEU A 587 -25.00 16.99 11.99
CA LEU A 587 -24.89 18.16 11.12
C LEU A 587 -25.92 19.25 11.44
N SER A 588 -27.00 18.91 12.13
CA SER A 588 -28.03 19.89 12.47
C SER A 588 -27.49 20.97 13.41
N THR A 589 -27.56 22.22 12.96
CA THR A 589 -27.33 23.41 13.77
C THR A 589 -28.53 23.76 14.66
N ARG A 590 -29.63 22.99 14.59
CA ARG A 590 -30.81 23.21 15.42
C ARG A 590 -30.50 22.83 16.87
N MET A 591 -30.61 23.82 17.76
CA MET A 591 -30.48 23.57 19.20
C MET A 591 -31.56 22.56 19.64
N PRO A 592 -31.20 21.48 20.35
CA PRO A 592 -32.16 20.50 20.83
C PRO A 592 -32.99 21.12 21.97
N MET A 593 -34.19 21.60 21.64
CA MET A 593 -35.12 22.21 22.59
C MET A 593 -35.77 21.12 23.45
N ARG A 594 -35.68 21.23 24.78
CA ARG A 594 -36.47 20.39 25.70
C ARG A 594 -37.76 21.11 26.11
N PRO A 595 -38.91 20.43 26.23
CA PRO A 595 -40.13 21.05 26.71
C PRO A 595 -39.92 21.69 28.10
N GLY A 596 -40.19 23.00 28.23
CA GLY A 596 -40.08 23.75 29.48
C GLY A 596 -38.70 24.34 29.79
N GLU A 597 -37.67 24.10 28.98
CA GLU A 597 -36.36 24.71 29.14
C GLU A 597 -36.39 26.15 28.59
N ARG A 598 -36.06 27.14 29.44
CA ARG A 598 -36.04 28.57 29.05
C ARG A 598 -34.69 28.89 28.39
N TYR A 599 -34.73 29.34 27.14
CA TYR A 599 -33.54 29.79 26.41
C TYR A 599 -33.53 31.31 26.28
N ARG A 600 -32.35 31.91 26.32
CA ARG A 600 -32.18 33.32 25.93
C ARG A 600 -32.22 33.38 24.41
N ASN A 601 -33.29 33.95 23.86
CA ASN A 601 -33.37 34.29 22.44
C ASN A 601 -32.78 35.69 22.26
N TYR A 602 -31.87 35.84 21.29
CA TYR A 602 -31.41 37.14 20.84
C TYR A 602 -32.00 37.34 19.45
N GLU A 603 -32.95 38.27 19.32
CA GLU A 603 -33.39 38.71 18.00
C GLU A 603 -32.26 39.56 17.42
N VAL A 604 -31.66 39.06 16.34
CA VAL A 604 -30.63 39.78 15.59
C VAL A 604 -31.35 40.54 14.48
N THR A 605 -31.27 41.87 14.51
CA THR A 605 -31.83 42.70 13.43
C THR A 605 -30.88 42.73 12.23
N ALA A 606 -31.37 43.11 11.06
CA ALA A 606 -30.53 43.21 9.86
C ALA A 606 -29.35 44.18 10.04
N GLU A 607 -29.49 45.17 10.92
CA GLU A 607 -28.45 46.15 11.27
C GLU A 607 -27.33 45.52 12.12
N ASP A 608 -27.66 44.59 13.02
CA ASP A 608 -26.67 43.88 13.85
C ASP A 608 -25.79 42.95 13.00
N LEU A 609 -26.37 42.31 11.98
CA LEU A 609 -25.64 41.46 11.02
C LEU A 609 -24.68 42.26 10.12
N ALA A 610 -25.04 43.50 9.77
CA ALA A 610 -24.18 44.38 8.98
C ALA A 610 -22.97 44.92 9.77
N SER A 611 -23.04 44.95 11.10
CA SER A 611 -21.98 45.46 11.96
C SER A 611 -20.81 44.47 12.19
N GLN A 612 -21.00 43.18 11.88
CA GLN A 612 -19.98 42.14 12.05
C GLN A 612 -19.14 41.87 10.79
N THR A 613 -19.45 42.55 9.68
CA THR A 613 -18.77 42.41 8.38
C THR A 613 -17.80 43.55 8.05
N LEU A 614 -17.39 44.35 9.04
CA LEU A 614 -16.36 45.39 8.90
C LEU A 614 -14.97 44.92 9.33
#